data_AF-A0AAT9THI4-F1
#
_entry.id   AF-A0AAT9THI4-F1
#
_cell.length_a   1.000
_cell.length_b   1.000
_cell.length_c   1.000
_cell.angle_alpha   90.00
_cell.angle_beta   90.00
_cell.angle_gamma   90.00
#
_symmetry.space_group_name_H-M   'P 1'
#
loop_
_entity.id
_entity.type
_entity.pdbx_description
1 polymer ?
#
loop_
_entity_poly.entity_id
_entity_poly.type
_entity_poly.pdbx_seq_one_letter_code
_entity_poly.pdbx_strand_id
1 'polypeptide(L)'
;MGPKTQRVYETIRSWIESGRYAPGDKLPSERTLSSELDIGRTALRQVLARLANERFIKAHDRSAYRVSGGTGVPTPNDLPAWQIHGSRRIYENRWVNLDLVDVEPPGVERFEHHVVRLHHVAITAVIDDQNRVLMLWRYRFVPQQWGWELPGGIVDAGEDPAATAARETEEETGWRPAKVEHVVTYQPMIGMVDSPHEIFVASGATHVGEPTDAEEAGHVAWVPLDEIPGLMSEGKLMGSGTIVALLHLLSSRPTAAQ
;
A
#
# COMPACT_ATOMS: atom_id res chain seq x y z
N MET A 1 -9.57 16.22 0.59
CA MET A 1 -11.04 16.19 0.36
C MET A 1 -11.68 17.37 1.10
N GLY A 2 -12.73 17.98 0.56
CA GLY A 2 -13.48 19.01 1.28
C GLY A 2 -14.37 18.42 2.40
N PRO A 3 -14.88 19.23 3.35
CA PRO A 3 -15.65 18.74 4.51
C PRO A 3 -16.87 17.90 4.14
N LYS A 4 -17.57 18.25 3.06
CA LYS A 4 -18.73 17.51 2.56
C LYS A 4 -18.35 16.12 2.04
N THR A 5 -17.24 16.02 1.30
CA THR A 5 -16.72 14.77 0.75
C THR A 5 -16.29 13.80 1.86
N GLN A 6 -15.64 14.32 2.92
CA GLN A 6 -15.25 13.53 4.09
C GLN A 6 -16.47 12.96 4.84
N ARG A 7 -17.51 13.79 5.06
CA ARG A 7 -18.77 13.34 5.67
C ARG A 7 -19.46 12.24 4.87
N VAL A 8 -19.48 12.35 3.54
CA VAL A 8 -20.06 11.33 2.65
C VAL A 8 -19.27 10.02 2.72
N TYR A 9 -17.94 10.09 2.76
CA TYR A 9 -17.08 8.93 2.97
C TYR A 9 -17.40 8.22 4.29
N GLU A 10 -17.43 8.95 5.41
CA GLU A 10 -17.76 8.40 6.73
C GLU A 10 -19.17 7.78 6.76
N THR A 11 -20.13 8.40 6.07
CA THR A 11 -21.51 7.91 6.00
C THR A 11 -21.60 6.56 5.29
N ILE A 12 -21.01 6.44 4.09
CA ILE A 12 -21.06 5.18 3.34
C ILE A 12 -20.27 4.09 4.06
N ARG A 13 -19.12 4.45 4.66
CA ARG A 13 -18.33 3.53 5.49
C ARG A 13 -19.13 3.01 6.67
N SER A 14 -19.81 3.89 7.41
CA SER A 14 -20.69 3.51 8.52
C SER A 14 -21.82 2.59 8.08
N TRP A 15 -22.40 2.76 6.89
CA TRP A 15 -23.41 1.83 6.37
C TRP A 15 -22.86 0.41 6.14
N ILE A 16 -21.61 0.30 5.70
CA ILE A 16 -20.96 -0.98 5.50
C ILE A 16 -20.62 -1.62 6.85
N GLU A 17 -20.01 -0.86 7.77
CA GLU A 17 -19.60 -1.34 9.09
C GLU A 17 -20.79 -1.71 9.99
N SER A 18 -21.91 -0.99 9.89
CA SER A 18 -23.16 -1.30 10.61
C SER A 18 -23.94 -2.47 9.99
N GLY A 19 -23.50 -3.01 8.86
CA GLY A 19 -24.17 -4.12 8.17
C GLY A 19 -25.44 -3.72 7.41
N ARG A 20 -25.69 -2.42 7.16
CA ARG A 20 -26.78 -1.97 6.28
C ARG A 20 -26.62 -2.52 4.86
N TYR A 21 -25.38 -2.72 4.43
CA TYR A 21 -25.05 -3.48 3.23
C TYR A 21 -24.08 -4.61 3.62
N ALA A 22 -24.54 -5.85 3.48
CA ALA A 22 -23.76 -7.03 3.80
C ALA A 22 -22.67 -7.29 2.75
N PRO A 23 -21.63 -8.08 3.07
CA PRO A 23 -20.63 -8.48 2.10
C PRO A 23 -21.23 -9.11 0.84
N GLY A 24 -20.89 -8.57 -0.34
CA GLY A 24 -21.45 -8.97 -1.64
C GLY A 24 -22.65 -8.14 -2.09
N ASP A 25 -23.30 -7.38 -1.21
CA ASP A 25 -24.43 -6.53 -1.55
C ASP A 25 -24.04 -5.43 -2.53
N LYS A 26 -24.97 -5.09 -3.41
CA LYS A 26 -24.81 -4.00 -4.37
C LYS A 26 -25.10 -2.67 -3.69
N LEU A 27 -24.17 -1.73 -3.75
CA LEU A 27 -24.43 -0.35 -3.35
C LEU A 27 -25.42 0.33 -4.31
N PRO A 28 -26.16 1.35 -3.84
CA PRO A 28 -27.00 2.16 -4.72
C PRO A 28 -26.17 2.79 -5.86
N SER A 29 -26.84 3.10 -6.98
CA SER A 29 -26.17 3.70 -8.14
C SER A 29 -25.54 5.05 -7.80
N GLU A 30 -24.52 5.49 -8.56
CA GLU A 30 -23.93 6.84 -8.39
C GLU A 30 -24.99 7.94 -8.41
N ARG A 31 -26.02 7.80 -9.25
CA ARG A 31 -27.14 8.74 -9.33
C ARG A 31 -27.93 8.78 -8.02
N THR A 32 -28.22 7.61 -7.45
CA THR A 32 -28.94 7.46 -6.18
C THR A 32 -28.13 8.04 -5.04
N LEU A 33 -26.86 7.66 -4.91
CA LEU A 33 -25.97 8.15 -3.86
C LEU A 33 -25.74 9.66 -3.95
N SER A 34 -25.56 10.20 -5.17
CA SER A 34 -25.39 11.63 -5.41
C SER A 34 -26.61 12.44 -4.94
N SER A 35 -27.81 11.90 -5.15
CA SER A 35 -29.06 12.52 -4.70
C SER A 35 -29.29 12.37 -3.19
N GLU A 36 -29.08 11.18 -2.63
CA GLU A 36 -29.33 10.89 -1.21
C GLU A 36 -28.35 11.62 -0.28
N LEU A 37 -27.09 11.74 -0.71
CA LEU A 37 -26.01 12.33 0.09
C LEU A 37 -25.71 13.79 -0.30
N ASP A 38 -26.55 14.36 -1.19
CA ASP A 38 -26.44 15.74 -1.68
C ASP A 38 -25.01 16.08 -2.15
N ILE A 39 -24.40 15.22 -2.98
CA ILE A 39 -22.99 15.39 -3.40
C ILE A 39 -22.87 15.35 -4.91
N GLY A 40 -22.01 16.22 -5.48
CA GLY A 40 -21.72 16.22 -6.90
C GLY A 40 -21.04 14.91 -7.35
N ARG A 41 -21.39 14.43 -8.55
CA ARG A 41 -20.91 13.13 -9.09
C ARG A 41 -19.37 12.98 -9.09
N THR A 42 -18.62 14.04 -9.41
CA THR A 42 -17.16 14.01 -9.39
C THR A 42 -16.61 13.76 -7.98
N ALA A 43 -17.15 14.46 -6.98
CA ALA A 43 -16.74 14.28 -5.58
C ALA A 43 -17.19 12.92 -5.03
N LEU A 44 -18.37 12.44 -5.43
CA LEU A 44 -18.81 11.08 -5.10
C LEU A 44 -17.88 10.01 -5.66
N ARG A 45 -17.40 10.16 -6.90
CA ARG A 45 -16.43 9.21 -7.49
C ARG A 45 -15.11 9.18 -6.74
N GLN A 46 -14.64 10.33 -6.23
CA GLN A 46 -13.47 10.36 -5.35
C GLN A 46 -13.71 9.58 -4.04
N VAL A 47 -14.90 9.68 -3.45
CA VAL A 47 -15.28 8.89 -2.26
C VAL A 47 -15.31 7.40 -2.59
N LEU A 48 -15.98 7.01 -3.68
CA LEU A 48 -16.10 5.61 -4.08
C LEU A 48 -14.74 5.00 -4.48
N ALA A 49 -13.88 5.77 -5.16
CA ALA A 49 -12.52 5.36 -5.47
C ALA A 49 -11.71 5.13 -4.18
N ARG A 50 -11.84 6.02 -3.20
CA ARG A 50 -11.20 5.85 -1.88
C ARG A 50 -11.72 4.62 -1.14
N LEU A 51 -13.03 4.44 -1.03
CA LEU A 51 -13.63 3.25 -0.40
C LEU A 51 -13.24 1.96 -1.12
N ALA A 52 -13.05 2.00 -2.43
CA ALA A 52 -12.58 0.87 -3.22
C ALA A 52 -11.10 0.56 -2.95
N ASN A 53 -10.26 1.59 -2.88
CA ASN A 53 -8.86 1.45 -2.53
C ASN A 53 -8.70 0.87 -1.11
N GLU A 54 -9.51 1.35 -0.17
CA GLU A 54 -9.58 0.84 1.21
C GLU A 54 -10.34 -0.49 1.34
N ARG A 55 -10.74 -1.10 0.21
CA ARG A 55 -11.41 -2.40 0.12
C ARG A 55 -12.74 -2.54 0.86
N PHE A 56 -13.39 -1.45 1.25
CA PHE A 56 -14.77 -1.50 1.73
C PHE A 56 -15.75 -1.93 0.62
N ILE A 57 -15.43 -1.57 -0.63
CA ILE A 57 -16.21 -1.90 -1.81
C ILE A 57 -15.33 -2.36 -2.97
N LYS A 58 -15.90 -3.05 -3.95
CA LYS A 58 -15.27 -3.41 -5.22
C LYS A 58 -16.15 -3.01 -6.39
N ALA A 59 -15.53 -2.53 -7.47
CA ALA A 59 -16.24 -2.28 -8.72
C ALA A 59 -16.63 -3.62 -9.39
N HIS A 60 -17.82 -3.68 -9.97
CA HIS A 60 -18.38 -4.82 -10.68
C HIS A 60 -19.09 -4.32 -11.95
N ASP A 61 -18.68 -4.81 -13.12
CA ASP A 61 -19.15 -4.38 -14.44
C ASP A 61 -19.21 -2.84 -14.62
N ARG A 62 -19.96 -2.37 -15.63
CA ARG A 62 -20.12 -0.95 -16.00
C ARG A 62 -20.88 -0.15 -14.92
N SER A 63 -20.20 0.19 -13.83
CA SER A 63 -20.58 1.19 -12.82
C SER A 63 -21.40 0.72 -11.60
N ALA A 64 -21.31 -0.55 -11.19
CA ALA A 64 -21.88 -1.01 -9.93
C ALA A 64 -20.79 -1.29 -8.89
N TYR A 65 -20.89 -0.70 -7.71
CA TYR A 65 -20.04 -1.07 -6.57
C TYR A 65 -20.74 -2.13 -5.72
N ARG A 66 -19.98 -3.10 -5.20
CA ARG A 66 -20.45 -4.08 -4.22
C ARG A 66 -19.62 -4.00 -2.96
N VAL A 67 -20.22 -4.25 -1.80
CA VAL A 67 -19.49 -4.36 -0.54
C VAL A 67 -18.54 -5.55 -0.62
N SER A 68 -17.30 -5.36 -0.23
CA SER A 68 -16.31 -6.43 -0.24
C SER A 68 -16.67 -7.52 0.76
N GLY A 69 -16.26 -8.76 0.45
CA GLY A 69 -16.25 -9.87 1.39
C GLY A 69 -15.48 -9.49 2.66
N GLY A 70 -16.16 -9.26 3.79
CA GLY A 70 -15.47 -9.24 5.08
C GLY A 70 -14.77 -10.58 5.30
N THR A 71 -13.62 -10.58 5.96
CA THR A 71 -12.99 -11.83 6.37
C THR A 71 -13.91 -12.54 7.37
N GLY A 72 -13.88 -13.87 7.43
CA GLY A 72 -14.64 -14.63 8.44
C GLY A 72 -14.15 -14.41 9.88
N VAL A 73 -13.20 -13.50 10.08
CA VAL A 73 -12.61 -13.14 11.36
C VAL A 73 -13.32 -11.88 11.86
N PRO A 74 -14.10 -11.96 12.95
CA PRO A 74 -14.75 -10.78 13.53
C PRO A 74 -13.72 -9.72 13.96
N THR A 75 -13.99 -8.45 13.63
CA THR A 75 -13.22 -7.32 14.16
C THR A 75 -13.87 -6.84 15.46
N PRO A 76 -13.13 -6.77 16.59
CA PRO A 76 -13.66 -6.15 17.81
C PRO A 76 -13.86 -4.65 17.59
N ASN A 77 -15.07 -4.13 17.81
CA ASN A 77 -15.41 -2.72 17.56
C ASN A 77 -15.59 -1.89 18.85
N ASP A 78 -15.64 -2.54 20.02
CA ASP A 78 -15.98 -1.89 21.30
C ASP A 78 -14.76 -1.63 22.20
N LEU A 79 -13.56 -1.61 21.63
CA LEU A 79 -12.34 -1.33 22.38
C LEU A 79 -12.04 0.17 22.33
N PRO A 80 -11.81 0.83 23.49
CA PRO A 80 -11.45 2.24 23.52
C PRO A 80 -10.09 2.47 22.83
N ALA A 81 -9.99 3.53 22.02
CA ALA A 81 -8.74 3.93 21.40
C ALA A 81 -7.87 4.76 22.36
N TRP A 82 -6.58 4.92 22.03
CA TRP A 82 -5.72 5.88 22.72
C TRP A 82 -6.23 7.30 22.47
N GLN A 83 -6.23 8.13 23.50
CA GLN A 83 -6.48 9.56 23.33
C GLN A 83 -5.16 10.25 22.96
N ILE A 84 -5.21 11.16 21.99
CA ILE A 84 -4.06 11.96 21.55
C ILE A 84 -4.32 13.40 21.96
N HIS A 85 -3.48 13.94 22.84
CA HIS A 85 -3.66 15.26 23.45
C HIS A 85 -2.89 16.36 22.73
N GLY A 86 -1.96 16.00 21.85
CA GLY A 86 -1.18 16.94 21.04
C GLY A 86 0.12 16.31 20.53
N SER A 87 0.85 17.08 19.72
CA SER A 87 2.16 16.66 19.22
C SER A 87 3.07 17.85 18.98
N ARG A 88 4.39 17.65 19.13
CA ARG A 88 5.42 18.64 18.80
C ARG A 88 6.58 18.02 18.03
N ARG A 89 7.02 18.70 16.97
CA ARG A 89 8.22 18.34 16.20
C ARG A 89 9.47 18.63 17.04
N ILE A 90 10.35 17.65 17.20
CA ILE A 90 11.63 17.80 17.91
C ILE A 90 12.86 17.68 17.00
N TYR A 91 12.70 17.13 15.80
CA TYR A 91 13.73 17.12 14.76
C TYR A 91 13.08 17.07 13.37
N GLU A 92 13.58 17.85 12.42
CA GLU A 92 13.08 17.91 11.05
C GLU A 92 14.20 18.03 10.03
N ASN A 93 14.15 17.21 8.99
CA ASN A 93 14.90 17.39 7.76
C ASN A 93 14.14 16.78 6.57
N ARG A 94 14.75 16.80 5.38
CA ARG A 94 14.11 16.27 4.15
C ARG A 94 13.83 14.76 4.14
N TRP A 95 14.45 13.98 5.02
CA TRP A 95 14.40 12.51 5.04
C TRP A 95 13.64 11.95 6.23
N VAL A 96 13.75 12.59 7.39
CA VAL A 96 13.23 12.09 8.65
C VAL A 96 12.75 13.24 9.52
N ASN A 97 11.55 13.02 10.06
CA ASN A 97 10.91 13.90 11.03
C ASN A 97 10.67 13.11 12.31
N LEU A 98 10.91 13.72 13.47
CA LEU A 98 10.68 13.11 14.77
C LEU A 98 9.77 14.00 15.61
N ASP A 99 8.64 13.44 16.01
CA ASP A 99 7.64 14.08 16.85
C ASP A 99 7.63 13.45 18.26
N LEU A 100 7.30 14.26 19.26
CA LEU A 100 6.78 13.79 20.55
C LEU A 100 5.27 13.97 20.56
N VAL A 101 4.55 12.88 20.78
CA VAL A 101 3.08 12.82 20.78
C VAL A 101 2.60 12.50 22.18
N ASP A 102 1.74 13.35 22.71
CA ASP A 102 1.15 13.21 24.04
C ASP A 102 -0.07 12.30 23.97
N VAL A 103 0.02 11.14 24.63
CA VAL A 103 -0.93 10.03 24.47
C VAL A 103 -1.40 9.47 25.80
N GLU A 104 -2.63 8.97 25.82
CA GLU A 104 -3.26 8.33 26.96
C GLU A 104 -3.96 7.03 26.51
N PRO A 105 -3.31 5.87 26.67
CA PRO A 105 -3.93 4.57 26.42
C PRO A 105 -5.01 4.25 27.46
N PRO A 106 -6.00 3.40 27.11
CA PRO A 106 -7.01 2.95 28.07
C PRO A 106 -6.38 2.25 29.29
N GLY A 107 -6.63 2.79 30.48
CA GLY A 107 -6.14 2.21 31.74
C GLY A 107 -4.64 2.40 32.01
N VAL A 108 -3.95 3.23 31.23
CA VAL A 108 -2.53 3.56 31.42
C VAL A 108 -2.41 5.06 31.69
N GLU A 109 -1.45 5.45 32.54
CA GLU A 109 -1.14 6.86 32.78
C GLU A 109 -0.68 7.54 31.47
N ARG A 110 -1.06 8.80 31.28
CA ARG A 110 -0.68 9.64 30.12
C ARG A 110 0.83 9.87 30.05
N PHE A 111 1.40 9.83 28.85
CA PHE A 111 2.84 10.02 28.63
C PHE A 111 3.17 10.57 27.22
N GLU A 112 4.41 11.00 26.99
CA GLU A 112 4.92 11.37 25.65
C GLU A 112 5.54 10.16 24.93
N HIS A 113 5.10 9.89 23.70
CA HIS A 113 5.63 8.84 22.83
C HIS A 113 6.38 9.44 21.63
N HIS A 114 7.50 8.85 21.23
CA HIS A 114 8.26 9.28 20.05
C HIS A 114 7.60 8.74 18.77
N VAL A 115 7.47 9.56 17.74
CA VAL A 115 6.96 9.12 16.43
C VAL A 115 7.90 9.58 15.34
N VAL A 116 8.49 8.63 14.64
CA VAL A 116 9.33 8.87 13.46
C VAL A 116 8.41 8.91 12.24
N ARG A 117 8.38 10.04 11.54
CA ARG A 117 7.65 10.18 10.28
C ARG A 117 8.60 10.13 9.11
N LEU A 118 8.39 9.19 8.22
CA LEU A 118 9.13 9.04 6.98
C LEU A 118 8.17 9.21 5.79
N HIS A 119 8.73 9.13 4.60
CA HIS A 119 7.98 9.26 3.36
C HIS A 119 7.00 8.10 3.14
N HIS A 120 5.98 8.36 2.31
CA HIS A 120 5.15 7.33 1.71
C HIS A 120 5.95 6.66 0.59
N VAL A 121 5.95 5.33 0.53
CA VAL A 121 6.73 4.56 -0.44
C VAL A 121 5.83 3.64 -1.26
N ALA A 122 6.09 3.54 -2.57
CA ALA A 122 5.44 2.59 -3.48
C ALA A 122 6.48 1.59 -4.03
N ILE A 123 6.14 0.30 -4.01
CA ILE A 123 7.04 -0.81 -4.40
C ILE A 123 6.32 -1.74 -5.37
N THR A 124 7.00 -2.18 -6.43
CA THR A 124 6.38 -3.01 -7.48
C THR A 124 7.06 -4.37 -7.61
N ALA A 125 6.28 -5.44 -7.59
CA ALA A 125 6.71 -6.75 -8.05
C ALA A 125 6.22 -7.00 -9.48
N VAL A 126 7.14 -7.03 -10.44
CA VAL A 126 6.82 -7.37 -11.83
C VAL A 126 7.09 -8.86 -12.04
N ILE A 127 6.11 -9.61 -12.54
CA ILE A 127 6.26 -11.02 -12.90
C ILE A 127 6.13 -11.19 -14.42
N ASP A 128 6.98 -12.00 -15.03
CA ASP A 128 6.89 -12.37 -16.44
C ASP A 128 6.12 -13.69 -16.68
N ASP A 129 5.99 -14.08 -17.94
CA ASP A 129 5.34 -15.33 -18.36
C ASP A 129 6.12 -16.60 -17.96
N GLN A 130 7.37 -16.46 -17.54
CA GLN A 130 8.23 -17.56 -17.09
C GLN A 130 8.20 -17.74 -15.56
N ASN A 131 7.29 -17.07 -14.85
CA ASN A 131 7.26 -17.02 -13.39
C ASN A 131 8.63 -16.60 -12.83
N ARG A 132 9.15 -15.47 -13.31
CA ARG A 132 10.31 -14.80 -12.73
C ARG A 132 9.89 -13.41 -12.28
N VAL A 133 10.49 -12.93 -11.20
CA VAL A 133 10.27 -11.59 -10.66
C VAL A 133 11.46 -10.69 -11.00
N LEU A 134 11.20 -9.46 -11.43
CA LEU A 134 12.24 -8.47 -11.69
C LEU A 134 12.75 -7.90 -10.36
N MET A 135 14.06 -8.00 -10.13
CA MET A 135 14.69 -7.60 -8.87
C MET A 135 16.01 -6.86 -9.09
N LEU A 136 16.41 -6.12 -8.06
CA LEU A 136 17.64 -5.34 -7.97
C LEU A 136 18.57 -5.95 -6.91
N TRP A 137 19.81 -6.26 -7.26
CA TRP A 137 20.86 -6.62 -6.30
C TRP A 137 21.68 -5.37 -5.94
N ARG A 138 21.40 -4.77 -4.78
CA ARG A 138 22.00 -3.50 -4.37
C ARG A 138 22.67 -3.58 -3.00
N TYR A 139 23.63 -2.69 -2.78
CA TYR A 139 24.24 -2.48 -1.48
C TYR A 139 23.45 -1.43 -0.71
N ARG A 140 23.07 -1.74 0.53
CA ARG A 140 22.48 -0.76 1.46
C ARG A 140 23.49 -0.44 2.55
N PHE A 141 23.91 0.82 2.63
CA PHE A 141 24.94 1.25 3.59
C PHE A 141 24.48 1.19 5.05
N VAL A 142 23.17 1.31 5.33
CA VAL A 142 22.63 1.26 6.71
C VAL A 142 22.88 -0.12 7.34
N PRO A 143 22.45 -1.24 6.73
CA PRO A 143 22.83 -2.58 7.19
C PRO A 143 24.23 -3.02 6.73
N GLN A 144 24.90 -2.24 5.88
CA GLN A 144 26.20 -2.56 5.26
C GLN A 144 26.23 -3.90 4.52
N GLN A 145 25.15 -4.22 3.79
CA GLN A 145 25.02 -5.53 3.15
C GLN A 145 24.52 -5.40 1.70
N TRP A 146 24.85 -6.41 0.90
CA TRP A 146 24.24 -6.62 -0.40
C TRP A 146 23.02 -7.51 -0.28
N GLY A 147 22.00 -7.26 -1.10
CA GLY A 147 20.80 -8.07 -1.11
C GLY A 147 19.88 -7.74 -2.28
N TRP A 148 18.92 -8.63 -2.52
CA TRP A 148 17.86 -8.47 -3.49
C TRP A 148 16.72 -7.63 -2.90
N GLU A 149 16.31 -6.62 -3.65
CA GLU A 149 15.14 -5.78 -3.38
C GLU A 149 14.27 -5.67 -4.64
N LEU A 150 13.00 -5.32 -4.44
CA LEU A 150 12.13 -4.89 -5.54
C LEU A 150 12.34 -3.41 -5.85
N PRO A 151 12.04 -2.96 -7.08
CA PRO A 151 12.05 -1.55 -7.40
C PRO A 151 10.95 -0.81 -6.65
N GLY A 152 11.24 0.43 -6.27
CA GLY A 152 10.31 1.27 -5.53
C GLY A 152 10.95 2.50 -4.90
N GLY A 153 10.13 3.52 -4.71
CA GLY A 153 10.59 4.84 -4.31
C GLY A 153 9.53 5.66 -3.58
N ILE A 154 9.88 6.91 -3.31
CA ILE A 154 9.07 7.85 -2.54
C ILE A 154 7.91 8.33 -3.43
N VAL A 155 6.70 8.30 -2.87
CA VAL A 155 5.52 8.89 -3.50
C VAL A 155 5.56 10.40 -3.28
N ASP A 156 5.65 11.16 -4.37
CA ASP A 156 5.67 12.60 -4.32
C ASP A 156 4.32 13.17 -3.84
N ALA A 157 4.37 14.38 -3.26
CA ALA A 157 3.18 15.04 -2.73
C ALA A 157 2.12 15.27 -3.82
N GLY A 158 1.00 14.53 -3.72
CA GLY A 158 -0.11 14.60 -4.66
C GLY A 158 0.03 13.70 -5.88
N GLU A 159 1.11 12.92 -5.99
CA GLU A 159 1.26 11.85 -6.98
C GLU A 159 0.37 10.65 -6.63
N ASP A 160 -0.13 9.96 -7.66
CA ASP A 160 -0.81 8.68 -7.49
C ASP A 160 0.24 7.59 -7.21
N PRO A 161 0.18 6.84 -6.09
CA PRO A 161 1.16 5.80 -5.77
C PRO A 161 1.34 4.76 -6.88
N ALA A 162 0.31 4.49 -7.68
CA ALA A 162 0.41 3.60 -8.84
C ALA A 162 1.30 4.20 -9.97
N ALA A 163 1.28 5.53 -10.14
CA ALA A 163 2.14 6.22 -11.08
C ALA A 163 3.60 6.21 -10.58
N THR A 164 3.81 6.47 -9.29
CA THR A 164 5.13 6.32 -8.64
C THR A 164 5.68 4.91 -8.85
N ALA A 165 4.89 3.88 -8.52
CA ALA A 165 5.26 2.48 -8.67
C ALA A 165 5.72 2.13 -10.10
N ALA A 166 5.00 2.60 -11.12
CA ALA A 166 5.36 2.35 -12.52
C ALA A 166 6.62 3.13 -12.95
N ARG A 167 6.72 4.41 -12.54
CA ARG A 167 7.87 5.29 -12.83
C ARG A 167 9.16 4.73 -12.23
N GLU A 168 9.17 4.43 -10.94
CA GLU A 168 10.34 3.89 -10.22
C GLU A 168 10.79 2.56 -10.82
N THR A 169 9.85 1.68 -11.18
CA THR A 169 10.18 0.43 -11.87
C THR A 169 10.92 0.69 -13.18
N GLU A 170 10.45 1.64 -13.99
CA GLU A 170 11.09 1.97 -15.26
C GLU A 170 12.47 2.63 -15.04
N GLU A 171 12.57 3.60 -14.13
CA GLU A 171 13.79 4.36 -13.88
C GLU A 171 14.91 3.50 -13.27
N GLU A 172 14.59 2.62 -12.32
CA GLU A 172 15.58 1.77 -11.62
C GLU A 172 15.95 0.50 -12.41
N THR A 173 15.09 0.02 -13.32
CA THR A 173 15.29 -1.28 -13.99
C THR A 173 15.42 -1.21 -15.51
N GLY A 174 14.96 -0.12 -16.14
CA GLY A 174 14.81 -0.04 -17.60
C GLY A 174 13.60 -0.79 -18.16
N TRP A 175 12.75 -1.38 -17.30
CA TRP A 175 11.54 -2.11 -17.69
C TRP A 175 10.27 -1.34 -17.32
N ARG A 176 9.46 -1.01 -18.32
CA ARG A 176 8.17 -0.36 -18.14
C ARG A 176 7.07 -1.41 -17.88
N PRO A 177 6.44 -1.46 -16.68
CA PRO A 177 5.32 -2.36 -16.44
C PRO A 177 4.08 -1.93 -17.24
N ALA A 178 3.28 -2.89 -17.72
CA ALA A 178 2.11 -2.58 -18.53
C ALA A 178 0.97 -1.96 -17.71
N LYS A 179 0.65 -2.57 -16.55
CA LYS A 179 -0.32 -2.09 -15.59
C LYS A 179 0.08 -2.61 -14.21
N VAL A 180 0.11 -1.72 -13.24
CA VAL A 180 0.31 -2.05 -11.83
C VAL A 180 -1.04 -2.15 -11.11
N GLU A 181 -1.15 -3.12 -10.20
CA GLU A 181 -2.34 -3.37 -9.39
C GLU A 181 -1.98 -3.34 -7.90
N HIS A 182 -2.74 -2.58 -7.11
CA HIS A 182 -2.50 -2.46 -5.68
C HIS A 182 -2.82 -3.76 -4.95
N VAL A 183 -1.88 -4.22 -4.12
CA VAL A 183 -1.99 -5.43 -3.31
C VAL A 183 -2.31 -5.10 -1.86
N VAL A 184 -1.51 -4.23 -1.24
CA VAL A 184 -1.65 -3.92 0.19
C VAL A 184 -0.97 -2.60 0.51
N THR A 185 -1.56 -1.85 1.43
CA THR A 185 -0.89 -0.75 2.15
C THR A 185 -0.56 -1.23 3.56
N TYR A 186 0.68 -1.06 4.00
CA TYR A 186 1.11 -1.48 5.32
C TYR A 186 2.09 -0.46 5.94
N GLN A 187 2.35 -0.63 7.23
CA GLN A 187 3.33 0.16 7.98
C GLN A 187 4.50 -0.77 8.36
N PRO A 188 5.75 -0.44 8.02
CA PRO A 188 6.88 -1.34 8.22
C PRO A 188 7.26 -1.52 9.69
N MET A 189 6.95 -0.55 10.55
CA MET A 189 7.21 -0.61 12.00
C MET A 189 6.13 0.16 12.79
N ILE A 190 4.99 -0.50 13.00
CA ILE A 190 3.75 0.07 13.57
C ILE A 190 3.87 0.70 14.97
N GLY A 191 4.91 0.36 15.73
CA GLY A 191 5.05 0.85 17.11
C GLY A 191 5.56 2.28 17.23
N MET A 192 6.24 2.81 16.20
CA MET A 192 6.93 4.11 16.30
C MET A 192 7.11 4.84 14.97
N VAL A 193 7.03 4.13 13.83
CA VAL A 193 7.20 4.74 12.50
C VAL A 193 5.87 4.90 11.81
N ASP A 194 5.62 6.10 11.33
CA ASP A 194 4.58 6.43 10.36
C ASP A 194 5.24 6.62 8.99
N SER A 195 5.13 5.58 8.16
CA SER A 195 5.65 5.51 6.80
C SER A 195 4.83 4.50 6.02
N PRO A 196 3.67 4.91 5.46
CA PRO A 196 2.87 4.03 4.63
C PRO A 196 3.71 3.46 3.49
N HIS A 197 3.60 2.15 3.26
CA HIS A 197 4.21 1.45 2.14
C HIS A 197 3.10 0.77 1.34
N GLU A 198 3.07 1.01 0.04
CA GLU A 198 2.12 0.40 -0.88
C GLU A 198 2.82 -0.61 -1.78
N ILE A 199 2.30 -1.83 -1.81
CA ILE A 199 2.76 -2.90 -2.69
C ILE A 199 1.88 -2.95 -3.92
N PHE A 200 2.51 -2.96 -5.08
CA PHE A 200 1.91 -3.17 -6.38
C PHE A 200 2.46 -4.43 -7.04
N VAL A 201 1.63 -5.05 -7.88
CA VAL A 201 2.02 -6.16 -8.74
C VAL A 201 1.72 -5.81 -10.19
N ALA A 202 2.63 -6.19 -11.09
CA ALA A 202 2.41 -6.08 -12.53
C ALA A 202 2.71 -7.43 -13.21
N SER A 203 1.93 -7.74 -14.24
CA SER A 203 2.16 -8.89 -15.12
C SER A 203 2.72 -8.42 -16.45
N GLY A 204 3.99 -8.77 -16.70
CA GLY A 204 4.74 -8.35 -17.87
C GLY A 204 5.25 -6.91 -17.82
N ALA A 205 6.37 -6.69 -18.48
CA ALA A 205 6.95 -5.39 -18.71
C ALA A 205 7.64 -5.35 -20.08
N THR A 206 7.79 -4.16 -20.62
CA THR A 206 8.55 -3.92 -21.85
C THR A 206 9.90 -3.30 -21.50
N HIS A 207 10.99 -3.85 -22.02
CA HIS A 207 12.30 -3.23 -21.88
C HIS A 207 12.37 -1.97 -22.74
N VAL A 208 12.63 -0.82 -22.13
CA VAL A 208 12.58 0.50 -22.80
C VAL A 208 13.94 1.18 -22.88
N GLY A 209 14.95 0.65 -22.18
CA GLY A 209 16.32 1.16 -22.20
C GLY A 209 17.08 0.72 -20.96
N GLU A 210 18.25 1.30 -20.76
CA GLU A 210 19.02 1.12 -19.53
C GLU A 210 18.39 1.90 -18.37
N PRO A 211 18.59 1.46 -17.11
CA PRO A 211 18.22 2.25 -15.94
C PRO A 211 18.78 3.68 -16.00
N THR A 212 17.96 4.66 -15.67
CA THR A 212 18.35 6.07 -15.64
C THR A 212 18.83 6.51 -14.26
N ASP A 213 18.46 5.79 -13.20
CA ASP A 213 18.98 6.01 -11.85
C ASP A 213 20.20 5.12 -11.58
N ALA A 214 21.31 5.46 -12.24
CA ALA A 214 22.56 4.71 -12.12
C ALA A 214 23.34 5.01 -10.82
N GLU A 215 22.96 6.03 -10.02
CA GLU A 215 23.61 6.28 -8.72
C GLU A 215 23.15 5.25 -7.66
N GLU A 216 21.97 4.66 -7.83
CA GLU A 216 21.51 3.47 -7.11
C GLU A 216 21.90 2.13 -7.78
N ALA A 217 22.75 2.14 -8.82
CA ALA A 217 23.01 0.99 -9.70
C ALA A 217 23.46 -0.28 -8.96
N GLY A 218 22.47 -1.15 -8.72
CA GLY A 218 22.67 -2.56 -8.48
C GLY A 218 22.76 -3.37 -9.77
N HIS A 219 22.64 -4.69 -9.65
CA HIS A 219 22.43 -5.58 -10.79
C HIS A 219 20.94 -5.89 -10.94
N VAL A 220 20.38 -5.59 -12.11
CA VAL A 220 18.98 -5.90 -12.46
C VAL A 220 18.91 -7.33 -13.00
N ALA A 221 18.01 -8.15 -12.47
CA ALA A 221 17.79 -9.51 -12.96
C ALA A 221 16.35 -9.99 -12.83
N TRP A 222 15.96 -10.88 -13.75
CA TRP A 222 14.77 -11.72 -13.59
C TRP A 222 15.14 -12.95 -12.74
N VAL A 223 14.60 -13.01 -11.53
CA VAL A 223 14.85 -14.09 -10.56
C VAL A 223 13.70 -15.09 -10.60
N PRO A 224 13.95 -16.39 -10.83
CA PRO A 224 12.89 -17.39 -10.77
C PRO A 224 12.19 -17.36 -9.42
N LEU A 225 10.88 -17.34 -9.48
CA LEU A 225 10.05 -17.11 -8.31
C LEU A 225 10.14 -18.33 -7.35
N ASP A 226 10.60 -19.50 -7.84
CA ASP A 226 10.91 -20.71 -7.06
C ASP A 226 12.21 -20.64 -6.24
N GLU A 227 13.14 -19.74 -6.59
CA GLU A 227 14.40 -19.52 -5.85
C GLU A 227 14.20 -18.61 -4.62
N ILE A 228 13.07 -17.90 -4.56
CA ILE A 228 12.79 -16.92 -3.51
C ILE A 228 12.84 -17.50 -2.09
N PRO A 229 12.28 -18.69 -1.80
CA PRO A 229 12.43 -19.31 -0.48
C PRO A 229 13.90 -19.58 -0.11
N GLY A 230 14.72 -19.99 -1.08
CA GLY A 230 16.16 -20.19 -0.91
C GLY A 230 16.86 -18.88 -0.54
N LEU A 231 16.68 -17.84 -1.36
CA LEU A 231 17.23 -16.51 -1.11
C LEU A 231 16.79 -15.93 0.24
N MET A 232 15.53 -16.18 0.64
CA MET A 232 15.01 -15.78 1.95
C MET A 232 15.75 -16.50 3.09
N SER A 233 15.91 -17.82 2.99
CA SER A 233 16.61 -18.63 4.01
C SER A 233 18.09 -18.26 4.15
N GLU A 234 18.71 -17.79 3.07
CA GLU A 234 20.09 -17.32 3.04
C GLU A 234 20.25 -15.87 3.54
N GLY A 235 19.15 -15.19 3.87
CA GLY A 235 19.19 -13.78 4.31
C GLY A 235 19.53 -12.81 3.18
N LYS A 236 19.33 -13.19 1.91
CA LYS A 236 19.67 -12.39 0.73
C LYS A 236 18.54 -11.46 0.27
N LEU A 237 17.36 -11.51 0.87
CA LEU A 237 16.25 -10.60 0.56
C LEU A 237 16.22 -9.44 1.56
N MET A 238 16.10 -8.20 1.07
CA MET A 238 16.12 -7.00 1.89
C MET A 238 14.83 -6.20 1.81
N GLY A 239 14.48 -5.56 2.93
CA GLY A 239 13.32 -4.69 3.05
C GLY A 239 12.01 -5.46 3.25
N SER A 240 11.15 -4.93 4.13
CA SER A 240 9.83 -5.53 4.38
C SER A 240 8.96 -5.54 3.13
N GLY A 241 9.06 -4.54 2.26
CA GLY A 241 8.21 -4.44 1.08
C GLY A 241 8.49 -5.51 0.04
N THR A 242 9.77 -5.78 -0.21
CA THR A 242 10.23 -6.94 -0.99
C THR A 242 9.63 -8.23 -0.45
N ILE A 243 9.76 -8.49 0.86
CA ILE A 243 9.29 -9.73 1.48
C ILE A 243 7.76 -9.84 1.40
N VAL A 244 7.02 -8.78 1.72
CA VAL A 244 5.54 -8.76 1.67
C VAL A 244 5.04 -9.04 0.26
N ALA A 245 5.61 -8.38 -0.75
CA ALA A 245 5.24 -8.58 -2.14
C ALA A 245 5.55 -10.01 -2.60
N LEU A 246 6.75 -10.52 -2.33
CA LEU A 246 7.15 -11.87 -2.72
C LEU A 246 6.32 -12.96 -2.04
N LEU A 247 5.99 -12.80 -0.75
CA LEU A 247 5.09 -13.72 -0.04
C LEU A 247 3.67 -13.67 -0.59
N HIS A 248 3.19 -12.50 -0.99
CA HIS A 248 1.92 -12.38 -1.70
C HIS A 248 1.95 -13.15 -3.03
N LEU A 249 3.02 -13.01 -3.81
CA LEU A 249 3.16 -13.73 -5.08
C LEU A 249 3.25 -15.24 -4.88
N LEU A 250 4.01 -15.72 -3.89
CA LEU A 250 4.12 -17.13 -3.54
C LEU A 250 2.78 -17.72 -3.06
N SER A 251 2.03 -16.99 -2.23
CA SER A 251 0.74 -17.46 -1.69
C SER A 251 -0.41 -17.40 -2.68
N SER A 252 -0.30 -16.54 -3.70
CA SER A 252 -1.35 -16.36 -4.71
C SER A 252 -1.17 -17.26 -5.94
N ARG A 253 -0.11 -18.08 -5.99
CA ARG A 253 0.06 -19.02 -7.10
C ARG A 253 -1.07 -20.05 -7.08
N PRO A 254 -1.66 -20.38 -8.24
CA PRO A 254 -2.51 -21.55 -8.32
C PRO A 254 -1.67 -22.75 -7.90
N THR A 255 -2.11 -23.46 -6.85
CA THR A 255 -1.49 -24.70 -6.43
C THR A 255 -1.44 -25.62 -7.64
N ALA A 256 -0.25 -26.05 -8.05
CA ALA A 256 -0.14 -27.12 -9.03
C ALA A 256 -0.96 -28.30 -8.47
N ALA A 257 -2.00 -28.71 -9.20
CA ALA A 257 -2.74 -29.91 -8.84
C ALA A 257 -1.73 -31.05 -8.77
N GLN A 258 -1.55 -31.62 -7.58
CA GLN A 258 -0.77 -32.84 -7.36
C GLN A 258 -1.51 -34.03 -8.00
#